data_AF-A0A229RNF8-F1
#
_entry.id   AF-A0A229RNF8-F1
#
_cell.length_a   1.000
_cell.length_b   1.000
_cell.length_c   1.000
_cell.angle_alpha   90.00
_cell.angle_beta   90.00
_cell.angle_gamma   90.00
#
_symmetry.space_group_name_H-M   'P 1'
#
loop_
_entity.id
_entity.type
_entity.pdbx_description
1 polymer ?
#
loop_
_entity_poly.entity_id
_entity_poly.type
_entity_poly.pdbx_seq_one_letter_code
_entity_poly.pdbx_strand_id
1 'polypeptide(L)'
;MEDDVEQAFPPGGAQWPPPQGWVPQPVPAPPARKSRWPLFGGIAGLVVVLLAGLTTWLLWPSNAGREPFEQALAGLSSAPAVRNSTSSVGGMITTDVKTTAYGETSGTMSFQGKKIEILVVGGKVYFKAPDGMLPGARADSSGTGDLKDRWITGEDALFGPVLQQFESPEKLAARLREALERAEKIQGDQNESVRDVPALKASTPIGDLYVSKEAPHRLLRYSVKMPGGMPSVPRVPTMPDAGSRPPMPPGAGLGESDVDALSPEETVTVYEDLMSNTRKLSGAVDTGVRFDMDGAATVACGASGCTVTANVSNSASANSGGKVTGQVNATMTANVTIGGRAAGSCRNTATLSLNSAGSISCVDSEAGGVFSAVEAEKKADAEAQSRAAGGVPVQYRIESIASVSVVAEAIGQVEITRLVDELAERRSKLGGK
;
A
#
# COMPACT_ATOMS: atom_id res chain seq x y z
N MET A 1 -28.96 23.15 38.07
CA MET A 1 -29.68 23.50 36.83
C MET A 1 -29.72 22.24 36.02
N GLU A 2 -30.50 21.29 36.53
CA GLU A 2 -31.19 20.27 35.74
C GLU A 2 -31.93 20.93 34.59
N ASP A 3 -31.85 20.34 33.41
CA ASP A 3 -32.87 20.46 32.37
C ASP A 3 -32.83 19.23 31.45
N ASP A 4 -34.01 18.92 30.93
CA ASP A 4 -34.56 17.59 30.72
C ASP A 4 -34.12 16.86 29.44
N VAL A 5 -34.18 15.53 29.54
CA VAL A 5 -34.06 14.57 28.45
C VAL A 5 -35.46 14.33 27.86
N GLU A 6 -35.68 14.79 26.63
CA GLU A 6 -36.89 14.49 25.86
C GLU A 6 -36.58 13.42 24.80
N GLN A 7 -36.93 12.16 25.09
CA GLN A 7 -36.90 11.04 24.15
C GLN A 7 -38.30 10.83 23.54
N ALA A 8 -38.42 11.02 22.23
CA ALA A 8 -39.63 10.70 21.46
C ALA A 8 -39.44 9.40 20.66
N PHE A 9 -40.30 8.41 20.92
CA PHE A 9 -40.49 7.20 20.13
C PHE A 9 -41.60 7.39 19.08
N PRO A 10 -41.46 6.90 17.84
CA PRO A 10 -42.60 6.62 16.97
C PRO A 10 -43.11 5.17 17.12
N PRO A 11 -44.43 4.94 16.98
CA PRO A 11 -45.05 3.61 16.99
C PRO A 11 -45.04 3.02 15.58
N GLY A 12 -44.67 1.74 15.43
CA GLY A 12 -44.71 1.11 14.11
C GLY A 12 -44.29 -0.35 14.07
N GLY A 13 -45.26 -1.25 14.29
CA GLY A 13 -45.44 -2.49 13.54
C GLY A 13 -44.28 -3.49 13.47
N ALA A 14 -44.26 -4.43 14.41
CA ALA A 14 -43.59 -5.71 14.23
C ALA A 14 -44.29 -6.54 13.14
N GLN A 15 -43.53 -6.99 12.13
CA GLN A 15 -43.88 -8.16 11.32
C GLN A 15 -42.69 -9.11 11.27
N TRP A 16 -42.79 -10.18 12.06
CA TRP A 16 -41.95 -11.36 11.97
C TRP A 16 -42.42 -12.24 10.80
N PRO A 17 -41.52 -12.79 9.97
CA PRO A 17 -41.91 -13.86 9.05
C PRO A 17 -42.13 -15.18 9.81
N PRO A 18 -43.12 -16.00 9.40
CA PRO A 18 -43.48 -17.24 10.09
C PRO A 18 -42.46 -18.38 9.90
N PRO A 19 -42.48 -19.39 10.78
CA PRO A 19 -41.61 -20.57 10.70
C PRO A 19 -42.11 -21.63 9.69
N GLN A 20 -41.14 -22.27 9.04
CA GLN A 20 -41.13 -23.58 8.38
C GLN A 20 -42.43 -24.14 7.76
N GLY A 21 -42.46 -24.15 6.42
CA GLY A 21 -43.37 -24.95 5.61
C GLY A 21 -42.64 -26.12 4.93
N TRP A 22 -43.16 -27.31 5.16
CA TRP A 22 -42.76 -28.58 4.57
C TRP A 22 -42.64 -28.54 3.04
N VAL A 23 -41.56 -29.09 2.49
CA VAL A 23 -41.46 -29.41 1.07
C VAL A 23 -41.94 -30.85 0.89
N PRO A 24 -43.03 -31.13 0.14
CA PRO A 24 -43.42 -32.48 -0.20
C PRO A 24 -42.37 -33.12 -1.12
N GLN A 25 -41.93 -34.33 -0.78
CA GLN A 25 -41.18 -35.18 -1.70
C GLN A 25 -42.01 -35.44 -2.98
N PRO A 26 -41.41 -35.32 -4.18
CA PRO A 26 -42.08 -35.75 -5.40
C PRO A 26 -42.29 -37.27 -5.38
N VAL A 27 -43.54 -37.67 -5.60
CA VAL A 27 -43.99 -39.06 -5.75
C VAL A 27 -43.26 -39.71 -6.94
N PRO A 28 -42.78 -40.96 -6.82
CA PRO A 28 -42.20 -41.67 -7.95
C PRO A 28 -43.25 -41.88 -9.06
N ALA A 29 -42.91 -41.45 -10.27
CA ALA A 29 -43.75 -41.64 -11.45
C ALA A 29 -43.95 -43.14 -11.78
N PRO A 30 -45.12 -43.55 -12.29
CA PRO A 30 -45.41 -44.92 -12.68
C PRO A 30 -44.52 -45.38 -13.85
N PRO A 31 -44.20 -46.69 -13.94
CA PRO A 31 -43.37 -47.22 -15.01
C PRO A 31 -44.05 -47.04 -16.37
N ALA A 32 -43.41 -46.27 -17.25
CA ALA A 32 -43.85 -46.09 -18.62
C ALA A 32 -43.85 -47.45 -19.36
N ARG A 33 -45.02 -47.79 -19.91
CA ARG A 33 -45.24 -48.99 -20.73
C ARG A 33 -44.28 -49.02 -21.92
N LYS A 34 -43.52 -50.11 -22.02
CA LYS A 34 -42.74 -50.47 -23.22
C LYS A 34 -43.65 -50.64 -24.43
N SER A 35 -43.59 -49.70 -25.36
CA SER A 35 -44.06 -49.89 -26.73
C SER A 35 -43.06 -50.77 -27.48
N ARG A 36 -43.53 -51.93 -27.92
CA ARG A 36 -42.81 -52.90 -28.76
C ARG A 36 -43.19 -52.64 -30.22
N TRP A 37 -42.29 -52.07 -31.03
CA TRP A 37 -42.02 -52.41 -32.46
C TRP A 37 -41.20 -51.33 -33.20
N PRO A 38 -40.53 -51.65 -34.32
CA PRO A 38 -39.51 -52.67 -34.48
C PRO A 38 -38.13 -52.04 -34.71
N LEU A 39 -37.11 -52.80 -34.31
CA LEU A 39 -35.72 -52.64 -34.72
C LEU A 39 -35.64 -52.51 -36.24
N PHE A 40 -34.97 -51.47 -36.77
CA PHE A 40 -34.13 -51.49 -38.00
C PHE A 40 -33.55 -50.10 -38.39
N GLY A 41 -33.58 -49.08 -37.52
CA GLY A 41 -32.97 -47.76 -37.78
C GLY A 41 -31.91 -47.27 -36.77
N GLY A 42 -31.57 -48.05 -35.74
CA GLY A 42 -30.81 -47.57 -34.58
C GLY A 42 -29.28 -47.59 -34.74
N ILE A 43 -28.73 -48.38 -35.65
CA ILE A 43 -27.27 -48.54 -35.77
C ILE A 43 -26.67 -47.38 -36.59
N ALA A 44 -27.34 -46.94 -37.66
CA ALA A 44 -26.84 -45.82 -38.48
C ALA A 44 -26.89 -44.48 -37.73
N GLY A 45 -27.97 -44.19 -36.99
CA GLY A 45 -28.08 -42.94 -36.21
C GLY A 45 -27.09 -42.86 -35.05
N LEU A 46 -26.83 -43.99 -34.38
CA LEU A 46 -25.88 -44.05 -33.26
C LEU A 46 -24.42 -43.96 -33.74
N VAL A 47 -24.11 -44.51 -34.92
CA VAL A 47 -22.81 -44.32 -35.58
C VAL A 47 -22.64 -42.86 -36.04
N VAL A 48 -23.67 -42.19 -36.54
CA VAL A 48 -23.57 -40.77 -36.92
C VAL A 48 -23.42 -39.86 -35.71
N VAL A 49 -24.10 -40.11 -34.59
CA VAL A 49 -23.93 -39.33 -33.35
C VAL A 49 -22.58 -39.60 -32.69
N LEU A 50 -22.10 -40.85 -32.69
CA LEU A 50 -20.75 -41.18 -32.22
C LEU A 50 -19.68 -40.60 -33.13
N LEU A 51 -19.82 -40.64 -34.46
CA LEU A 51 -18.88 -40.03 -35.40
C LEU A 51 -18.94 -38.49 -35.35
N ALA A 52 -20.10 -37.89 -35.17
CA ALA A 52 -20.22 -36.45 -34.95
C ALA A 52 -19.57 -36.05 -33.61
N GLY A 53 -19.83 -36.80 -32.54
CA GLY A 53 -19.19 -36.61 -31.23
C GLY A 53 -17.68 -36.80 -31.27
N LEU A 54 -17.19 -37.86 -31.93
CA LEU A 54 -15.77 -38.13 -32.12
C LEU A 54 -15.10 -37.07 -32.99
N THR A 55 -15.75 -36.62 -34.07
CA THR A 55 -15.18 -35.57 -34.92
C THR A 55 -15.15 -34.22 -34.19
N THR A 56 -16.17 -33.85 -33.40
CA THR A 56 -16.08 -32.66 -32.54
C THR A 56 -15.04 -32.77 -31.43
N TRP A 57 -14.76 -33.98 -30.91
CA TRP A 57 -13.74 -34.20 -29.89
C TRP A 57 -12.31 -34.25 -30.46
N LEU A 58 -12.14 -34.77 -31.68
CA LEU A 58 -10.87 -34.77 -32.43
C LEU A 58 -10.56 -33.43 -33.10
N LEU A 59 -11.57 -32.62 -33.41
CA LEU A 59 -11.42 -31.26 -33.91
C LEU A 59 -11.23 -30.24 -32.78
N TRP A 60 -11.34 -30.65 -31.51
CA TRP A 60 -10.93 -29.80 -30.40
C TRP A 60 -9.40 -29.71 -30.43
N PRO A 61 -8.81 -28.52 -30.62
CA PRO A 61 -7.36 -28.37 -30.57
C PRO A 61 -6.85 -29.00 -29.28
N SER A 62 -6.04 -30.06 -29.40
CA SER A 62 -5.48 -30.72 -28.24
C SER A 62 -4.66 -29.69 -27.47
N ASN A 63 -5.02 -29.51 -26.20
CA ASN A 63 -4.30 -28.67 -25.22
C ASN A 63 -2.92 -29.29 -24.86
N ALA A 64 -2.26 -29.94 -25.81
CA ALA A 64 -0.98 -30.60 -25.63
C ALA A 64 0.05 -29.56 -25.14
N GLY A 65 0.67 -29.83 -24.00
CA GLY A 65 1.66 -28.95 -23.38
C GLY A 65 1.11 -27.91 -22.39
N ARG A 66 -0.21 -27.82 -22.15
CA ARG A 66 -0.78 -26.94 -21.11
C ARG A 66 -0.62 -27.46 -19.68
N GLU A 67 -0.59 -28.77 -19.52
CA GLU A 67 -0.56 -29.42 -18.19
C GLU A 67 0.59 -28.94 -17.28
N PRO A 68 1.86 -28.82 -17.74
CA PRO A 68 2.93 -28.28 -16.91
C PRO A 68 2.66 -26.87 -16.38
N PHE A 69 2.02 -26.02 -17.19
CA PHE A 69 1.68 -24.65 -16.80
C PHE A 69 0.55 -24.63 -15.77
N GLU A 70 -0.48 -25.45 -15.95
CA GLU A 70 -1.57 -25.55 -14.97
C GLU A 70 -1.08 -26.08 -13.62
N GLN A 71 -0.19 -27.10 -13.63
CA GLN A 71 0.43 -27.61 -12.40
C GLN A 71 1.29 -26.54 -11.72
N ALA A 72 2.08 -25.78 -12.48
CA ALA A 72 2.89 -24.68 -11.95
C ALA A 72 2.04 -23.56 -11.34
N LEU A 73 0.94 -23.18 -12.00
CA LEU A 73 0.03 -22.14 -11.50
C LEU A 73 -0.80 -22.63 -10.31
N ALA A 74 -1.18 -23.91 -10.26
CA ALA A 74 -1.77 -24.52 -9.09
C ALA A 74 -0.80 -24.51 -7.89
N GLY A 75 0.45 -24.92 -8.12
CA GLY A 75 1.52 -24.84 -7.12
C GLY A 75 1.71 -23.42 -6.59
N LEU A 76 1.80 -22.43 -7.48
CA LEU A 76 1.88 -21.01 -7.12
C LEU A 76 0.69 -20.55 -6.27
N SER A 77 -0.53 -20.89 -6.67
CA SER A 77 -1.74 -20.48 -5.94
C SER A 77 -1.80 -21.02 -4.52
N SER A 78 -1.18 -22.17 -4.27
CA SER A 78 -1.11 -22.82 -2.96
C SER A 78 0.11 -22.42 -2.13
N ALA A 79 1.03 -21.61 -2.68
CA ALA A 79 2.27 -21.24 -2.02
C ALA A 79 2.01 -20.36 -0.78
N PRO A 80 2.54 -20.69 0.41
CA PRO A 80 2.38 -19.87 1.62
C PRO A 80 2.97 -18.46 1.49
N ALA A 81 4.04 -18.33 0.72
CA ALA A 81 4.65 -17.08 0.33
C ALA A 81 5.52 -17.27 -0.93
N VAL A 82 5.74 -16.18 -1.64
CA VAL A 82 6.58 -16.13 -2.84
C VAL A 82 7.51 -14.94 -2.81
N ARG A 83 8.69 -15.07 -3.40
CA ARG A 83 9.56 -13.96 -3.76
C ARG A 83 9.32 -13.60 -5.21
N ASN A 84 9.16 -12.31 -5.48
CA ASN A 84 9.08 -11.75 -6.82
C ASN A 84 10.23 -10.75 -6.99
N SER A 85 11.11 -11.03 -7.95
CA SER A 85 12.19 -10.14 -8.33
C SER A 85 11.97 -9.61 -9.74
N THR A 86 11.72 -8.32 -9.89
CA THR A 86 11.50 -7.70 -11.22
C THR A 86 12.69 -6.83 -11.60
N SER A 87 13.11 -6.90 -12.86
CA SER A 87 14.02 -5.94 -13.46
C SER A 87 13.37 -5.31 -14.68
N SER A 88 13.21 -3.98 -14.67
CA SER A 88 12.54 -3.25 -15.74
C SER A 88 13.33 -2.00 -16.17
N VAL A 89 12.98 -1.47 -17.35
CA VAL A 89 13.54 -0.23 -17.91
C VAL A 89 15.08 -0.27 -17.93
N GLY A 90 15.66 -1.33 -18.49
CA GLY A 90 17.12 -1.49 -18.59
C GLY A 90 17.83 -1.64 -17.22
N GLY A 91 17.13 -2.14 -16.21
CA GLY A 91 17.65 -2.29 -14.84
C GLY A 91 17.60 -1.02 -13.99
N MET A 92 16.96 0.04 -14.50
CA MET A 92 16.79 1.29 -13.74
C MET A 92 15.85 1.12 -12.54
N ILE A 93 14.87 0.22 -12.69
CA ILE A 93 13.97 -0.19 -11.63
C ILE A 93 14.20 -1.67 -11.37
N THR A 94 14.60 -1.99 -10.15
CA THR A 94 14.60 -3.37 -9.68
C THR A 94 13.68 -3.48 -8.48
N THR A 95 12.95 -4.57 -8.37
CA THR A 95 12.16 -4.89 -7.18
C THR A 95 12.57 -6.27 -6.69
N ASP A 96 12.55 -6.43 -5.38
CA ASP A 96 12.75 -7.71 -4.69
C ASP A 96 11.81 -7.71 -3.49
N VAL A 97 10.68 -8.38 -3.67
CA VAL A 97 9.60 -8.39 -2.69
C VAL A 97 9.18 -9.80 -2.36
N LYS A 98 8.82 -10.01 -1.11
CA LYS A 98 8.28 -11.27 -0.60
C LYS A 98 6.84 -11.04 -0.21
N THR A 99 5.93 -11.82 -0.77
CA THR A 99 4.48 -11.67 -0.58
C THR A 99 3.89 -12.95 0.01
N THR A 100 3.11 -12.82 1.07
CA THR A 100 2.40 -13.92 1.73
C THR A 100 1.18 -14.37 0.91
N ALA A 101 0.63 -15.54 1.24
CA ALA A 101 -0.63 -16.03 0.69
C ALA A 101 -1.80 -15.04 0.81
N TYR A 102 -1.77 -14.15 1.81
CA TYR A 102 -2.83 -13.16 2.07
C TYR A 102 -2.55 -11.79 1.42
N GLY A 103 -1.39 -11.63 0.76
CA GLY A 103 -1.02 -10.39 0.06
C GLY A 103 -0.29 -9.37 0.92
N GLU A 104 0.13 -9.70 2.14
CA GLU A 104 1.11 -8.84 2.83
C GLU A 104 2.47 -8.99 2.16
N THR A 105 3.15 -7.87 1.97
CA THR A 105 4.39 -7.81 1.21
C THR A 105 5.44 -7.06 1.99
N SER A 106 6.66 -7.59 2.01
CA SER A 106 7.83 -6.88 2.51
C SER A 106 8.95 -6.99 1.49
N GLY A 107 9.66 -5.90 1.26
CA GLY A 107 10.80 -5.96 0.35
C GLY A 107 11.32 -4.60 0.01
N THR A 108 11.96 -4.53 -1.15
CA THR A 108 12.71 -3.34 -1.55
C THR A 108 12.55 -3.10 -3.03
N MET A 109 12.47 -1.84 -3.43
CA MET A 109 12.61 -1.42 -4.81
C MET A 109 13.82 -0.52 -4.92
N SER A 110 14.52 -0.56 -6.04
CA SER A 110 15.53 0.42 -6.38
C SER A 110 15.05 1.27 -7.55
N PHE A 111 15.36 2.57 -7.50
CA PHE A 111 15.20 3.47 -8.62
C PHE A 111 16.45 4.34 -8.71
N GLN A 112 17.12 4.31 -9.86
CA GLN A 112 18.41 4.98 -10.07
C GLN A 112 19.47 4.60 -9.02
N GLY A 113 19.51 3.32 -8.62
CA GLY A 113 20.45 2.78 -7.63
C GLY A 113 20.15 3.16 -6.18
N LYS A 114 19.12 3.98 -5.91
CA LYS A 114 18.65 4.29 -4.56
C LYS A 114 17.58 3.28 -4.15
N LYS A 115 17.75 2.70 -2.96
CA LYS A 115 16.87 1.67 -2.39
C LYS A 115 15.73 2.31 -1.60
N ILE A 116 14.51 1.88 -1.86
CA ILE A 116 13.28 2.21 -1.14
C ILE A 116 12.77 0.91 -0.51
N GLU A 117 12.43 0.94 0.78
CA GLU A 117 11.77 -0.19 1.44
C GLU A 117 10.26 -0.14 1.16
N ILE A 118 9.65 -1.31 0.95
CA ILE A 118 8.23 -1.48 0.68
C ILE A 118 7.63 -2.37 1.77
N LEU A 119 6.47 -1.97 2.28
CA LEU A 119 5.66 -2.76 3.18
C LEU A 119 4.18 -2.65 2.76
N VAL A 120 3.53 -3.78 2.53
CA VAL A 120 2.09 -3.88 2.33
C VAL A 120 1.51 -4.64 3.52
N VAL A 121 0.66 -3.97 4.30
CA VAL A 121 0.03 -4.55 5.48
C VAL A 121 -1.32 -3.88 5.73
N GLY A 122 -2.33 -4.66 6.13
CA GLY A 122 -3.68 -4.13 6.35
C GLY A 122 -4.33 -3.53 5.10
N GLY A 123 -3.94 -3.98 3.90
CA GLY A 123 -4.41 -3.44 2.63
C GLY A 123 -3.85 -2.06 2.26
N LYS A 124 -2.92 -1.51 3.06
CA LYS A 124 -2.22 -0.27 2.78
C LYS A 124 -0.78 -0.52 2.34
N VAL A 125 -0.27 0.35 1.49
CA VAL A 125 1.12 0.30 1.04
C VAL A 125 1.90 1.44 1.66
N TYR A 126 3.04 1.08 2.22
CA TYR A 126 3.97 1.96 2.87
C TYR A 126 5.31 1.89 2.15
N PHE A 127 5.93 3.06 1.97
CA PHE A 127 7.26 3.20 1.42
C PHE A 127 8.16 3.89 2.41
N LYS A 128 9.43 3.51 2.46
CA LYS A 128 10.45 4.26 3.18
C LYS A 128 11.60 4.53 2.23
N ALA A 129 11.74 5.79 1.84
CA ALA A 129 12.74 6.22 0.88
C ALA A 129 13.85 7.02 1.57
N PRO A 130 15.08 6.99 1.01
CA PRO A 130 16.17 7.82 1.48
C PRO A 130 15.94 9.28 1.11
N ASP A 131 16.75 10.15 1.72
CA ASP A 131 16.70 11.60 1.50
C ASP A 131 16.73 11.98 0.01
N GLY A 132 15.92 12.98 -0.32
CA GLY A 132 15.87 13.61 -1.65
C GLY A 132 15.12 12.81 -2.71
N MET A 133 14.42 11.72 -2.34
CA MET A 133 13.72 10.86 -3.28
C MET A 133 12.18 11.00 -3.27
N LEU A 134 11.62 11.59 -2.21
CA LEU A 134 10.17 11.70 -2.04
C LEU A 134 9.60 12.93 -2.78
N PRO A 135 8.56 12.77 -3.62
CA PRO A 135 7.85 13.89 -4.24
C PRO A 135 7.13 14.74 -3.19
N GLY A 136 7.11 16.06 -3.39
CA GLY A 136 6.69 17.01 -2.36
C GLY A 136 7.84 17.54 -1.51
N ALA A 137 9.06 17.01 -1.67
CA ALA A 137 10.29 17.60 -1.16
C ALA A 137 10.71 18.87 -1.93
N ARG A 138 9.79 19.84 -2.10
CA ARG A 138 10.19 21.18 -2.54
C ARG A 138 11.02 21.79 -1.41
N ALA A 139 12.13 22.42 -1.77
CA ALA A 139 13.05 23.09 -0.86
C ALA A 139 12.41 24.22 -0.03
N ASP A 140 11.17 24.58 -0.36
CA ASP A 140 10.49 25.77 0.15
C ASP A 140 9.46 25.45 1.23
N SER A 141 9.10 24.17 1.43
CA SER A 141 8.29 23.72 2.57
C SER A 141 9.22 23.27 3.69
N SER A 142 9.28 24.02 4.77
CA SER A 142 10.06 23.79 6.00
C SER A 142 9.77 22.46 6.73
N GLY A 143 8.98 21.54 6.14
CA GLY A 143 8.59 20.24 6.70
C GLY A 143 9.24 19.01 6.03
N THR A 144 10.18 19.19 5.10
CA THR A 144 10.78 18.05 4.36
C THR A 144 11.78 17.23 5.18
N GLY A 145 12.39 17.83 6.20
CA GLY A 145 13.22 17.10 7.18
C GLY A 145 12.44 16.04 7.95
N ASP A 146 11.12 16.20 8.07
CA ASP A 146 10.27 15.33 8.87
C ASP A 146 9.86 14.03 8.17
N LEU A 147 10.17 13.82 6.88
CA LEU A 147 9.84 12.57 6.17
C LEU A 147 11.02 11.62 6.02
N LYS A 148 12.24 12.07 6.36
CA LYS A 148 13.46 11.28 6.30
C LYS A 148 13.32 10.00 7.11
N ASP A 149 13.70 8.87 6.50
CA ASP A 149 13.73 7.55 7.13
C ASP A 149 12.40 7.10 7.78
N ARG A 150 11.28 7.74 7.43
CA ARG A 150 9.95 7.38 7.88
C ARG A 150 9.20 6.62 6.81
N TRP A 151 8.30 5.76 7.27
CA TRP A 151 7.31 5.14 6.41
C TRP A 151 6.28 6.17 5.98
N ILE A 152 5.94 6.19 4.70
CA ILE A 152 4.94 7.07 4.11
C ILE A 152 3.88 6.26 3.36
N THR A 153 2.64 6.75 3.32
CA THR A 153 1.53 6.22 2.52
C THR A 153 0.73 7.37 1.89
N GLY A 154 -0.30 7.09 1.11
CA GLY A 154 -1.33 8.10 0.78
C GLY A 154 -1.35 8.64 -0.65
N GLU A 155 -0.55 8.12 -1.58
CA GLU A 155 -0.62 8.54 -2.98
C GLU A 155 -0.71 7.36 -3.94
N ASP A 156 -1.92 6.82 -4.11
CA ASP A 156 -2.26 5.81 -5.12
C ASP A 156 -1.84 6.27 -6.53
N ALA A 157 -1.80 7.59 -6.78
CA ALA A 157 -1.41 8.16 -8.07
C ALA A 157 0.09 8.01 -8.37
N LEU A 158 0.95 7.98 -7.34
CA LEU A 158 2.40 7.79 -7.53
C LEU A 158 2.76 6.32 -7.72
N PHE A 159 2.02 5.42 -7.08
CA PHE A 159 2.42 4.02 -6.97
C PHE A 159 1.42 3.04 -7.57
N GLY A 160 0.26 3.48 -8.05
CA GLY A 160 -0.84 2.61 -8.52
C GLY A 160 -0.42 1.49 -9.47
N PRO A 161 0.36 1.77 -10.54
CA PRO A 161 0.90 0.70 -11.41
C PRO A 161 1.87 -0.25 -10.70
N VAL A 162 2.63 0.25 -9.72
CA VAL A 162 3.54 -0.55 -8.88
C VAL A 162 2.75 -1.43 -7.91
N LEU A 163 1.59 -0.97 -7.41
CA LEU A 163 0.74 -1.74 -6.49
C LEU A 163 0.22 -3.04 -7.12
N GLN A 164 0.03 -3.08 -8.44
CA GLN A 164 -0.36 -4.30 -9.17
C GLN A 164 0.72 -5.40 -9.16
N GLN A 165 1.93 -5.10 -8.69
CA GLN A 165 3.01 -6.08 -8.52
C GLN A 165 2.94 -6.80 -7.16
N PHE A 166 2.18 -6.27 -6.19
CA PHE A 166 2.09 -6.82 -4.82
C PHE A 166 0.86 -7.73 -4.64
N GLU A 167 0.54 -8.52 -5.67
CA GLU A 167 -0.57 -9.48 -5.61
C GLU A 167 -0.18 -10.71 -4.77
N SER A 168 -1.15 -11.24 -4.02
CA SER A 168 -1.03 -12.56 -3.38
C SER A 168 -0.75 -13.65 -4.43
N PRO A 169 -0.05 -14.74 -4.08
CA PRO A 169 0.21 -15.88 -4.98
C PRO A 169 -1.02 -16.40 -5.71
N GLU A 170 -2.17 -16.50 -5.02
CA GLU A 170 -3.45 -16.94 -5.59
C GLU A 170 -3.93 -16.01 -6.72
N LYS A 171 -4.00 -14.70 -6.43
CA LYS A 171 -4.40 -13.68 -7.43
C LYS A 171 -3.47 -13.65 -8.64
N LEU A 172 -2.15 -13.72 -8.39
CA LEU A 172 -1.17 -13.78 -9.47
C LEU A 172 -1.39 -15.03 -10.34
N ALA A 173 -1.57 -16.20 -9.72
CA ALA A 173 -1.84 -17.45 -10.44
C ALA A 173 -3.13 -17.39 -11.26
N ALA A 174 -4.20 -16.81 -10.71
CA ALA A 174 -5.48 -16.63 -11.41
C ALA A 174 -5.33 -15.73 -12.65
N ARG A 175 -4.65 -14.58 -12.51
CA ARG A 175 -4.37 -13.67 -13.63
C ARG A 175 -3.54 -14.33 -14.73
N LEU A 176 -2.51 -15.10 -14.35
CA LEU A 176 -1.68 -15.84 -15.31
C LEU A 176 -2.44 -17.00 -15.97
N ARG A 177 -3.40 -17.62 -15.28
CA ARG A 177 -4.28 -18.63 -15.87
C ARG A 177 -5.21 -18.04 -16.92
N GLU A 178 -5.84 -16.91 -16.64
CA GLU A 178 -6.68 -16.19 -17.61
C GLU A 178 -5.87 -15.76 -18.86
N ALA A 179 -4.59 -15.42 -18.67
CA ALA A 179 -3.68 -15.16 -19.78
C ALA A 179 -3.37 -16.42 -20.61
N LEU A 180 -3.10 -17.53 -19.93
CA LEU A 180 -2.79 -18.82 -20.54
C LEU A 180 -3.98 -19.37 -21.34
N GLU A 181 -5.20 -19.19 -20.85
CA GLU A 181 -6.44 -19.59 -21.54
C GLU A 181 -6.58 -18.90 -22.90
N ARG A 182 -6.14 -17.65 -23.00
CA ARG A 182 -6.13 -16.84 -24.22
C ARG A 182 -4.94 -17.11 -25.14
N ALA A 183 -4.02 -18.00 -24.77
CA ALA A 183 -2.89 -18.36 -25.62
C ALA A 183 -3.34 -19.27 -26.77
N GLU A 184 -3.14 -18.82 -28.01
CA GLU A 184 -3.56 -19.55 -29.22
C GLU A 184 -2.84 -20.89 -29.40
N LYS A 185 -1.54 -20.96 -29.05
CA LYS A 185 -0.74 -22.20 -29.13
C LYS A 185 0.45 -22.17 -28.18
N ILE A 186 0.62 -23.23 -27.39
CA ILE A 186 1.83 -23.46 -26.59
C ILE A 186 2.79 -24.32 -27.40
N GLN A 187 4.00 -23.82 -27.64
CA GLN A 187 5.02 -24.59 -28.33
C GLN A 187 5.73 -25.47 -27.30
N GLY A 188 5.50 -26.78 -27.36
CA GLY A 188 5.86 -27.73 -26.30
C GLY A 188 7.35 -28.03 -26.11
N ASP A 189 8.26 -27.49 -26.92
CA ASP A 189 9.70 -27.86 -26.84
C ASP A 189 10.65 -26.72 -27.22
N GLN A 190 10.43 -25.54 -26.67
CA GLN A 190 11.45 -24.48 -26.71
C GLN A 190 12.45 -24.74 -25.59
N ASN A 191 13.70 -25.06 -25.93
CA ASN A 191 14.79 -25.15 -24.96
C ASN A 191 15.21 -23.73 -24.52
N GLU A 192 14.44 -23.14 -23.60
CA GLU A 192 14.83 -21.93 -22.87
C GLU A 192 15.26 -22.32 -21.45
N SER A 193 16.12 -21.50 -20.83
CA SER A 193 16.51 -21.66 -19.43
C SER A 193 16.28 -20.35 -18.67
N VAL A 194 15.85 -20.47 -17.41
CA VAL A 194 15.67 -19.34 -16.50
C VAL A 194 16.53 -19.63 -15.27
N ARG A 195 17.55 -18.80 -15.03
CA ARG A 195 18.50 -18.99 -13.91
C ARG A 195 19.05 -20.42 -13.85
N ASP A 196 19.52 -20.91 -15.00
CA ASP A 196 20.06 -22.26 -15.20
C ASP A 196 19.07 -23.42 -15.00
N VAL A 197 17.77 -23.14 -14.83
CA VAL A 197 16.71 -24.15 -14.79
C VAL A 197 16.07 -24.30 -16.18
N PRO A 198 16.05 -25.51 -16.77
CA PRO A 198 15.34 -25.75 -18.03
C PRO A 198 13.86 -25.38 -17.92
N ALA A 199 13.36 -24.59 -18.86
CA ALA A 199 12.03 -24.00 -18.81
C ALA A 199 11.21 -24.28 -20.08
N LEU A 200 9.91 -24.50 -19.89
CA LEU A 200 8.90 -24.45 -20.93
C LEU A 200 8.33 -23.03 -21.02
N LYS A 201 8.11 -22.54 -22.24
CA LYS A 201 7.59 -21.21 -22.50
C LYS A 201 6.20 -21.25 -23.13
N ALA A 202 5.30 -20.43 -22.62
CA ALA A 202 4.01 -20.13 -23.24
C ALA A 202 3.92 -18.64 -23.52
N SER A 203 3.70 -18.28 -24.79
CA SER A 203 3.40 -16.90 -25.17
C SER A 203 1.91 -16.62 -25.05
N THR A 204 1.58 -15.62 -24.24
CA THR A 204 0.20 -15.15 -24.00
C THR A 204 0.04 -13.73 -24.55
N PRO A 205 -1.20 -13.25 -24.75
CA PRO A 205 -1.44 -11.87 -25.18
C PRO A 205 -0.90 -10.81 -24.23
N ILE A 206 -0.75 -11.13 -22.94
CA ILE A 206 -0.23 -10.20 -21.93
C ILE A 206 1.26 -10.39 -21.64
N GLY A 207 1.93 -11.37 -22.26
CA GLY A 207 3.35 -11.64 -22.06
C GLY A 207 3.74 -13.11 -22.07
N ASP A 208 5.00 -13.42 -21.81
CA ASP A 208 5.53 -14.78 -21.84
C ASP A 208 5.57 -15.39 -20.43
N LEU A 209 5.19 -16.65 -20.32
CA LEU A 209 5.16 -17.43 -19.09
C LEU A 209 6.19 -18.55 -19.16
N TYR A 210 6.99 -18.72 -18.09
CA TYR A 210 8.08 -19.68 -18.01
C TYR A 210 7.89 -20.61 -16.82
N VAL A 211 7.80 -21.92 -17.08
CA VAL A 211 7.65 -22.95 -16.02
C VAL A 211 8.75 -23.99 -16.13
N SER A 212 9.14 -24.64 -15.03
CA SER A 212 10.16 -25.67 -15.06
C SER A 212 9.76 -26.84 -15.98
N LYS A 213 10.71 -27.31 -16.81
CA LYS A 213 10.50 -28.43 -17.73
C LYS A 213 10.31 -29.76 -16.98
N GLU A 214 11.00 -29.92 -15.86
CA GLU A 214 10.90 -31.11 -15.02
C GLU A 214 9.92 -30.90 -13.87
N ALA A 215 9.29 -32.01 -13.44
CA ALA A 215 8.45 -32.04 -12.27
C ALA A 215 9.28 -31.94 -10.97
N PRO A 216 8.77 -31.31 -9.89
CA PRO A 216 7.49 -30.62 -9.82
C PRO A 216 7.52 -29.32 -10.63
N HIS A 217 6.51 -29.10 -11.49
CA HIS A 217 6.43 -27.91 -12.34
C HIS A 217 6.21 -26.66 -11.48
N ARG A 218 7.04 -25.64 -11.67
CA ARG A 218 7.00 -24.38 -10.91
C ARG A 218 7.06 -23.20 -11.86
N LEU A 219 6.38 -22.11 -11.51
CA LEU A 219 6.56 -20.83 -12.18
C LEU A 219 7.99 -20.32 -11.91
N LEU A 220 8.73 -20.00 -12.95
CA LEU A 220 10.10 -19.49 -12.85
C LEU A 220 10.18 -18.00 -13.17
N ARG A 221 9.48 -17.57 -14.23
CA ARG A 221 9.47 -16.19 -14.72
C ARG A 221 8.16 -15.88 -15.44
N TYR A 222 7.73 -14.63 -15.39
CA TYR A 222 6.75 -14.09 -16.32
C TYR A 222 7.21 -12.72 -16.82
N SER A 223 6.86 -12.38 -18.05
CA SER A 223 7.05 -11.04 -18.61
C SER A 223 5.69 -10.41 -18.90
N VAL A 224 5.60 -9.08 -18.86
CA VAL A 224 4.38 -8.36 -19.23
C VAL A 224 4.63 -7.54 -20.50
N LYS A 225 3.86 -7.84 -21.54
CA LYS A 225 3.79 -7.10 -22.80
C LYS A 225 2.61 -6.13 -22.71
N MET A 226 2.89 -4.83 -22.82
CA MET A 226 1.85 -3.81 -22.93
C MET A 226 1.42 -3.68 -24.40
N PRO A 227 0.17 -4.00 -24.76
CA PRO A 227 -0.33 -3.70 -26.09
C PRO A 227 -0.42 -2.17 -26.26
N GLY A 228 0.32 -1.60 -27.22
CA GLY A 228 0.24 -0.18 -27.59
C GLY A 228 1.35 0.74 -27.07
N GLY A 229 2.43 0.22 -26.47
CA GLY A 229 3.50 1.04 -25.90
C GLY A 229 3.10 1.67 -24.55
N MET A 230 4.07 2.18 -23.79
CA MET A 230 3.75 2.82 -22.51
C MET A 230 2.89 4.08 -22.75
N PRO A 231 1.75 4.25 -22.05
CA PRO A 231 1.07 5.53 -22.03
C PRO A 231 2.06 6.59 -21.56
N SER A 232 2.08 7.74 -22.22
CA SER A 232 2.89 8.89 -21.81
C SER A 232 2.60 9.17 -20.34
N VAL A 233 3.57 8.90 -19.46
CA VAL A 233 3.46 9.28 -18.05
C VAL A 233 3.19 10.79 -18.02
N PRO A 234 2.10 11.24 -17.36
CA PRO A 234 1.83 12.66 -17.19
C PRO A 234 3.09 13.34 -16.63
N ARG A 235 3.48 14.47 -17.20
CA ARG A 235 4.61 15.26 -16.69
C ARG A 235 4.31 15.60 -15.23
N VAL A 236 4.99 14.92 -14.31
CA VAL A 236 4.96 15.30 -12.89
C VAL A 236 5.78 16.60 -12.78
N PRO A 237 5.19 17.73 -12.35
CA PRO A 237 5.86 19.05 -12.35
C PRO A 237 7.13 19.15 -11.50
N THR A 238 7.50 18.10 -10.77
CA THR A 238 8.61 18.04 -9.82
C THR A 238 9.80 17.21 -10.27
N MET A 239 9.79 16.60 -11.46
CA MET A 239 11.00 15.97 -12.01
C MET A 239 11.82 16.97 -12.82
N PRO A 240 13.16 17.03 -12.66
CA PRO A 240 14.02 17.83 -13.53
C PRO A 240 13.81 17.42 -15.00
N ASP A 241 13.89 18.41 -15.88
CA ASP A 241 13.45 18.35 -17.26
C ASP A 241 13.99 17.09 -17.99
N ALA A 242 13.09 16.39 -18.68
CA ALA A 242 13.36 15.10 -19.32
C ALA A 242 14.24 15.22 -20.59
N GLY A 243 14.76 16.42 -20.89
CA GLY A 243 15.52 16.74 -22.09
C GLY A 243 16.88 16.03 -22.23
N SER A 244 17.34 15.29 -21.21
CA SER A 244 18.60 14.54 -21.25
C SER A 244 18.42 13.01 -21.19
N ARG A 245 17.19 12.50 -21.24
CA ARG A 245 16.96 11.05 -21.20
C ARG A 245 17.19 10.45 -22.59
N PRO A 246 17.99 9.38 -22.72
CA PRO A 246 18.04 8.61 -23.96
C PRO A 246 16.61 8.20 -24.34
N PRO A 247 16.22 8.30 -25.62
CA PRO A 247 14.92 7.80 -26.07
C PRO A 247 14.80 6.33 -25.67
N MET A 248 13.73 5.97 -24.94
CA MET A 248 13.49 4.58 -24.60
C MET A 248 13.32 3.79 -25.90
N PRO A 249 13.99 2.63 -26.05
CA PRO A 249 13.84 1.82 -27.23
C PRO A 249 12.36 1.41 -27.40
N PRO A 250 11.79 1.55 -28.60
CA PRO A 250 10.43 1.07 -28.86
C PRO A 250 10.37 -0.44 -28.59
N GLY A 251 9.42 -0.86 -27.75
CA GLY A 251 9.25 -2.26 -27.33
C GLY A 251 9.83 -2.62 -25.95
N ALA A 252 10.31 -1.65 -25.16
CA ALA A 252 10.65 -1.90 -23.76
C ALA A 252 9.43 -2.42 -22.97
N GLY A 253 9.42 -3.72 -22.66
CA GLY A 253 8.42 -4.34 -21.80
C GLY A 253 8.48 -3.78 -20.37
N LEU A 254 7.45 -4.07 -19.56
CA LEU A 254 7.38 -3.64 -18.14
C LEU A 254 8.39 -4.38 -17.24
N GLY A 255 9.28 -5.17 -17.82
CA GLY A 255 10.28 -5.97 -17.14
C GLY A 255 9.95 -7.46 -17.16
N GLU A 256 10.95 -8.24 -16.79
CA GLU A 256 10.80 -9.66 -16.47
C GLU A 256 10.75 -9.80 -14.95
N SER A 257 9.83 -10.64 -14.48
CA SER A 257 9.62 -10.92 -13.06
C SER A 257 9.94 -12.39 -12.80
N ASP A 258 11.00 -12.63 -12.04
CA ASP A 258 11.35 -13.95 -11.52
C ASP A 258 10.51 -14.26 -10.28
N VAL A 259 9.98 -15.48 -10.20
CA VAL A 259 9.13 -15.92 -9.09
C VAL A 259 9.72 -17.16 -8.45
N ASP A 260 9.84 -17.14 -7.13
CA ASP A 260 10.28 -18.28 -6.33
C ASP A 260 9.25 -18.56 -5.22
N ALA A 261 8.81 -19.80 -5.09
CA ALA A 261 8.12 -20.24 -3.89
C ALA A 261 9.12 -20.28 -2.73
N LEU A 262 8.78 -19.67 -1.60
CA LEU A 262 9.66 -19.64 -0.44
C LEU A 262 9.64 -20.97 0.31
N SER A 263 10.77 -21.32 0.93
CA SER A 263 10.82 -22.43 1.88
C SER A 263 9.95 -22.13 3.11
N PRO A 264 9.59 -23.13 3.94
CA PRO A 264 8.91 -22.90 5.21
C PRO A 264 9.67 -21.94 6.14
N GLU A 265 10.98 -22.06 6.22
CA GLU A 265 11.86 -21.21 7.05
C GLU A 265 11.92 -19.78 6.52
N GLU A 266 12.03 -19.62 5.19
CA GLU A 266 11.97 -18.31 4.54
C GLU A 266 10.60 -17.65 4.73
N THR A 267 9.52 -18.44 4.66
CA THR A 267 8.16 -17.96 4.92
C THR A 267 8.04 -17.44 6.35
N VAL A 268 8.54 -18.17 7.34
CA VAL A 268 8.57 -17.71 8.74
C VAL A 268 9.33 -16.39 8.86
N THR A 269 10.48 -16.27 8.19
CA THR A 269 11.29 -15.05 8.18
C THR A 269 10.52 -13.88 7.59
N VAL A 270 9.74 -14.07 6.52
CA VAL A 270 8.88 -13.03 5.95
C VAL A 270 7.87 -12.50 6.97
N TYR A 271 7.22 -13.38 7.74
CA TYR A 271 6.31 -12.92 8.78
C TYR A 271 7.02 -12.15 9.90
N GLU A 272 8.25 -12.54 10.26
CA GLU A 272 9.06 -11.76 11.22
C GLU A 272 9.43 -10.39 10.69
N ASP A 273 9.84 -10.30 9.42
CA ASP A 273 10.14 -9.04 8.74
C ASP A 273 8.89 -8.14 8.68
N LEU A 274 7.74 -8.70 8.33
CA LEU A 274 6.45 -8.00 8.32
C LEU A 274 6.09 -7.46 9.70
N MET A 275 6.17 -8.28 10.75
CA MET A 275 5.88 -7.83 12.12
C MET A 275 6.86 -6.74 12.58
N SER A 276 8.15 -6.94 12.33
CA SER A 276 9.22 -5.99 12.68
C SER A 276 9.01 -4.64 11.99
N ASN A 277 8.73 -4.65 10.69
CA ASN A 277 8.51 -3.42 9.94
C ASN A 277 7.15 -2.77 10.24
N THR A 278 6.10 -3.56 10.52
CA THR A 278 4.80 -3.05 10.96
C THR A 278 4.92 -2.31 12.29
N ARG A 279 5.72 -2.80 13.25
CA ARG A 279 6.00 -2.07 14.51
C ARG A 279 6.69 -0.71 14.27
N LYS A 280 7.51 -0.62 13.22
CA LYS A 280 8.18 0.64 12.81
C LYS A 280 7.25 1.63 12.12
N LEU A 281 5.98 1.28 11.87
CA LEU A 281 4.98 2.21 11.35
C LEU A 281 4.53 3.25 12.39
N SER A 282 5.01 3.18 13.63
CA SER A 282 4.79 4.25 14.62
C SER A 282 5.35 5.57 14.08
N GLY A 283 4.47 6.55 13.89
CA GLY A 283 4.81 7.81 13.24
C GLY A 283 5.01 7.68 11.72
N ALA A 284 4.47 6.66 11.05
CA ALA A 284 4.34 6.68 9.60
C ALA A 284 3.46 7.86 9.17
N VAL A 285 3.75 8.45 8.02
CA VAL A 285 3.08 9.67 7.54
C VAL A 285 2.11 9.37 6.39
N ASP A 286 0.91 9.93 6.44
CA ASP A 286 -0.02 9.92 5.32
C ASP A 286 0.17 11.18 4.48
N THR A 287 0.75 11.05 3.29
CA THR A 287 0.95 12.16 2.35
C THR A 287 -0.29 12.47 1.53
N GLY A 288 -1.34 11.65 1.62
CA GLY A 288 -2.65 11.88 1.02
C GLY A 288 -3.47 12.92 1.78
N VAL A 289 -3.09 13.22 3.03
CA VAL A 289 -3.68 14.28 3.85
C VAL A 289 -2.69 15.44 3.93
N ARG A 290 -3.11 16.62 3.46
CA ARG A 290 -2.32 17.85 3.54
C ARG A 290 -2.82 18.72 4.69
N PHE A 291 -1.88 19.32 5.42
CA PHE A 291 -2.18 20.36 6.39
C PHE A 291 -1.64 21.69 5.89
N ASP A 292 -2.49 22.69 5.91
CA ASP A 292 -2.17 24.08 5.62
C ASP A 292 -2.26 24.85 6.93
N MET A 293 -1.20 25.61 7.26
CA MET A 293 -1.20 26.46 8.45
C MET A 293 -1.92 27.78 8.17
N ASP A 294 -2.89 28.12 9.00
CA ASP A 294 -3.64 29.37 8.92
C ASP A 294 -2.84 30.49 9.60
N GLY A 295 -1.77 30.94 8.94
CA GLY A 295 -0.86 31.98 9.44
C GLY A 295 0.28 31.43 10.31
N ALA A 296 0.90 32.31 11.10
CA ALA A 296 2.00 31.95 11.98
C ALA A 296 1.51 31.28 13.27
N ALA A 297 2.29 30.33 13.80
CA ALA A 297 2.02 29.73 15.10
C ALA A 297 2.14 30.78 16.22
N THR A 298 1.26 30.69 17.22
CA THR A 298 1.32 31.52 18.42
C THR A 298 2.25 30.87 19.43
N VAL A 299 3.20 31.64 19.97
CA VAL A 299 4.17 31.17 20.95
C VAL A 299 4.04 32.00 22.22
N ALA A 300 3.76 31.34 23.34
CA ALA A 300 3.70 31.96 24.66
C ALA A 300 4.77 31.33 25.55
N CYS A 301 5.83 32.08 25.85
CA CYS A 301 6.94 31.63 26.69
C CYS A 301 6.93 32.33 28.05
N GLY A 302 7.35 31.61 29.07
CA GLY A 302 7.60 32.11 30.41
C GLY A 302 8.62 31.25 31.15
N ALA A 303 8.83 31.52 32.43
CA ALA A 303 9.78 30.78 33.25
C ALA A 303 9.49 29.27 33.36
N SER A 304 8.24 28.84 33.14
CA SER A 304 7.82 27.43 33.18
C SER A 304 7.94 26.69 31.84
N GLY A 305 8.30 27.38 30.75
CA GLY A 305 8.35 26.80 29.41
C GLY A 305 7.64 27.64 28.36
N CYS A 306 7.53 27.08 27.16
CA CYS A 306 6.83 27.67 26.02
C CYS A 306 5.64 26.81 25.60
N THR A 307 4.49 27.44 25.38
CA THR A 307 3.34 26.82 24.72
C THR A 307 3.28 27.31 23.27
N VAL A 308 3.29 26.37 22.33
CA VAL A 308 3.13 26.65 20.90
C VAL A 308 1.76 26.18 20.47
N THR A 309 0.99 27.05 19.79
CA THR A 309 -0.33 26.72 19.23
C THR A 309 -0.36 27.05 17.75
N ALA A 310 -0.72 26.07 16.93
CA ALA A 310 -0.90 26.23 15.49
C ALA A 310 -2.36 25.99 15.11
N ASN A 311 -2.92 26.90 14.31
CA ASN A 311 -4.19 26.68 13.64
C ASN A 311 -3.91 26.08 12.27
N VAL A 312 -4.56 24.96 11.98
CA VAL A 312 -4.37 24.21 10.75
C VAL A 312 -5.70 23.88 10.12
N SER A 313 -5.76 24.02 8.80
CA SER A 313 -6.78 23.38 7.98
C SER A 313 -6.19 22.13 7.35
N ASN A 314 -7.01 21.10 7.16
CA ASN A 314 -6.56 19.89 6.49
C ASN A 314 -7.45 19.57 5.28
N SER A 315 -6.84 18.96 4.26
CA SER A 315 -7.54 18.50 3.07
C SER A 315 -7.10 17.09 2.69
N ALA A 316 -8.09 16.27 2.30
CA ALA A 316 -7.89 14.93 1.77
C ALA A 316 -8.85 14.70 0.60
N SER A 317 -8.31 14.31 -0.55
CA SER A 317 -9.08 14.05 -1.76
C SER A 317 -9.20 12.57 -2.04
N ALA A 318 -10.42 12.07 -2.26
CA ALA A 318 -10.61 10.76 -2.88
C ALA A 318 -10.37 10.88 -4.40
N ASN A 319 -9.67 9.91 -4.98
CA ASN A 319 -9.45 9.82 -6.43
C ASN A 319 -10.76 9.77 -7.24
N SER A 320 -11.88 9.41 -6.61
CA SER A 320 -13.22 9.31 -7.21
C SER A 320 -14.07 10.58 -7.10
N GLY A 321 -13.52 11.71 -6.62
CA GLY A 321 -14.26 12.97 -6.44
C GLY A 321 -15.27 12.96 -5.29
N GLY A 322 -15.31 11.88 -4.50
CA GLY A 322 -16.11 11.79 -3.29
C GLY A 322 -15.52 12.64 -2.15
N LYS A 323 -16.39 13.18 -1.29
CA LYS A 323 -15.95 13.80 -0.04
C LYS A 323 -15.42 12.73 0.90
N VAL A 324 -14.14 12.82 1.27
CA VAL A 324 -13.57 11.99 2.33
C VAL A 324 -14.05 12.56 3.67
N THR A 325 -14.71 11.72 4.46
CA THR A 325 -15.14 12.06 5.83
C THR A 325 -14.45 11.13 6.81
N GLY A 326 -14.17 11.61 8.02
CA GLY A 326 -13.47 10.83 9.04
C GLY A 326 -12.64 11.71 9.96
N GLN A 327 -11.77 11.06 10.74
CA GLN A 327 -10.80 11.71 11.61
C GLN A 327 -9.38 11.33 11.18
N VAL A 328 -8.44 12.23 11.40
CA VAL A 328 -7.01 12.03 11.17
C VAL A 328 -6.24 12.43 12.42
N ASN A 329 -5.22 11.64 12.78
CA ASN A 329 -4.27 12.03 13.81
C ASN A 329 -3.23 12.96 13.18
N ALA A 330 -3.21 14.20 13.63
CA ALA A 330 -2.22 15.20 13.23
C ALA A 330 -1.15 15.29 14.31
N THR A 331 0.11 15.13 13.94
CA THR A 331 1.24 15.27 14.84
C THR A 331 1.99 16.54 14.52
N MET A 332 1.99 17.47 15.49
CA MET A 332 2.73 18.72 15.43
C MET A 332 4.10 18.56 16.08
N THR A 333 5.14 19.02 15.40
CA THR A 333 6.48 19.23 15.96
C THR A 333 6.80 20.72 15.88
N ALA A 334 7.25 21.32 16.99
CA ALA A 334 7.64 22.72 17.05
C ALA A 334 9.05 22.85 17.61
N ASN A 335 9.93 23.57 16.90
CA ASN A 335 11.26 23.95 17.39
C ASN A 335 11.23 25.41 17.82
N VAL A 336 11.56 25.68 19.08
CA VAL A 336 11.41 27.01 19.70
C VAL A 336 12.77 27.70 19.82
N THR A 337 12.79 29.00 19.50
CA THR A 337 13.92 29.89 19.72
C THR A 337 13.49 31.11 20.52
N ILE A 338 14.33 31.55 21.46
CA ILE A 338 14.06 32.70 22.35
C ILE A 338 15.27 33.63 22.30
N GLY A 339 15.05 34.89 21.90
CA GLY A 339 16.12 35.86 21.71
C GLY A 339 17.22 35.38 20.75
N GLY A 340 16.86 34.57 19.74
CA GLY A 340 17.79 33.96 18.79
C GLY A 340 18.53 32.71 19.30
N ARG A 341 18.29 32.27 20.54
CA ARG A 341 18.87 31.04 21.10
C ARG A 341 17.91 29.87 20.95
N ALA A 342 18.42 28.70 20.59
CA ALA A 342 17.63 27.47 20.61
C ALA A 342 17.15 27.20 22.05
N ALA A 343 15.84 27.07 22.24
CA ALA A 343 15.23 26.88 23.55
C ALA A 343 14.77 25.43 23.79
N GLY A 344 14.49 24.70 22.71
CA GLY A 344 14.07 23.30 22.76
C GLY A 344 13.10 22.96 21.63
N SER A 345 12.40 21.84 21.76
CA SER A 345 11.33 21.44 20.86
C SER A 345 10.21 20.74 21.62
N CYS A 346 8.99 20.81 21.08
CA CYS A 346 7.86 20.04 21.59
C CYS A 346 7.15 19.27 20.48
N ARG A 347 6.51 18.17 20.87
CA ARG A 347 5.73 17.32 19.97
C ARG A 347 4.41 16.94 20.63
N ASN A 348 3.32 17.03 19.90
CA ASN A 348 2.02 16.56 20.35
C ASN A 348 1.19 16.02 19.19
N THR A 349 0.27 15.11 19.49
CA THR A 349 -0.66 14.52 18.52
C THR A 349 -2.08 14.89 18.91
N ALA A 350 -2.86 15.36 17.95
CA ALA A 350 -4.28 15.66 18.15
C ALA A 350 -5.10 15.02 17.02
N THR A 351 -6.31 14.57 17.36
CA THR A 351 -7.25 14.06 16.37
C THR A 351 -8.08 15.21 15.79
N LEU A 352 -8.05 15.37 14.48
CA LEU A 352 -8.77 16.40 13.74
C LEU A 352 -9.77 15.76 12.78
N SER A 353 -10.91 16.41 12.54
CA SER A 353 -11.84 15.95 11.52
C SER A 353 -11.25 16.22 10.13
N LEU A 354 -11.37 15.26 9.21
CA LEU A 354 -10.90 15.42 7.84
C LEU A 354 -11.65 16.54 7.12
N ASN A 355 -10.95 17.28 6.26
CA ASN A 355 -11.51 18.40 5.50
C ASN A 355 -12.10 19.51 6.39
N SER A 356 -11.43 19.78 7.53
CA SER A 356 -11.85 20.80 8.49
C SER A 356 -10.66 21.58 9.06
N ALA A 357 -10.95 22.70 9.71
CA ALA A 357 -9.97 23.46 10.48
C ALA A 357 -9.95 23.02 11.94
N GLY A 358 -8.80 23.12 12.58
CA GLY A 358 -8.62 22.86 14.00
C GLY A 358 -7.34 23.48 14.54
N SER A 359 -7.13 23.36 15.85
CA SER A 359 -5.94 23.85 16.52
C SER A 359 -5.19 22.71 17.19
N ILE A 360 -3.86 22.74 17.11
CA ILE A 360 -2.99 21.79 17.80
C ILE A 360 -1.97 22.58 18.64
N SER A 361 -1.75 22.13 19.87
CA SER A 361 -0.81 22.78 20.80
C SER A 361 0.18 21.78 21.38
N CYS A 362 1.40 22.25 21.67
CA CYS A 362 2.40 21.50 22.42
C CYS A 362 3.12 22.42 23.41
N VAL A 363 3.69 21.80 24.45
CA VAL A 363 4.42 22.52 25.50
C VAL A 363 5.86 22.02 25.54
N ASP A 364 6.79 22.96 25.49
CA ASP A 364 8.22 22.75 25.74
C ASP A 364 8.54 23.29 27.14
N SER A 365 8.61 22.40 28.13
CA SER A 365 8.95 22.77 29.51
C SER A 365 10.43 23.14 29.68
N GLU A 366 11.31 22.67 28.81
CA GLU A 366 12.76 22.88 28.92
C GLU A 366 13.14 24.31 28.52
N ALA A 367 12.36 24.93 27.63
CA ALA A 367 12.53 26.31 27.20
C ALA A 367 12.47 27.35 28.34
N GLY A 368 11.89 27.02 29.50
CA GLY A 368 11.73 27.95 30.63
C GLY A 368 13.06 28.46 31.20
N GLY A 369 14.08 27.61 31.21
CA GLY A 369 15.44 28.00 31.63
C GLY A 369 16.07 29.01 30.67
N VAL A 370 15.93 28.78 29.35
CA VAL A 370 16.43 29.68 28.32
C VAL A 370 15.69 31.01 28.34
N PHE A 371 14.36 30.98 28.51
CA PHE A 371 13.55 32.19 28.68
C PHE A 371 14.05 33.04 29.85
N SER A 372 14.20 32.42 31.03
CA SER A 372 14.63 33.12 32.24
C SER A 372 16.03 33.75 32.09
N ALA A 373 16.94 33.06 31.40
CA ALA A 373 18.28 33.58 31.12
C ALA A 373 18.25 34.79 30.15
N VAL A 374 17.48 34.70 29.06
CA VAL A 374 17.32 35.81 28.10
C VAL A 374 16.60 36.99 28.75
N GLU A 375 15.60 36.74 29.58
CA GLU A 375 14.91 37.78 30.34
C GLU A 375 15.86 38.53 31.27
N ALA A 376 16.67 37.82 32.06
CA ALA A 376 17.64 38.44 32.96
C ALA A 376 18.64 39.32 32.20
N GLU A 377 19.13 38.86 31.04
CA GLU A 377 20.02 39.62 30.16
C GLU A 377 19.36 40.89 29.64
N LYS A 378 18.18 40.78 29.03
CA LYS A 378 17.45 41.93 28.47
C LYS A 378 17.02 42.94 29.53
N LYS A 379 16.66 42.46 30.72
CA LYS A 379 16.34 43.30 31.86
C LYS A 379 17.57 44.06 32.37
N ALA A 380 18.71 43.39 32.52
CA ALA A 380 19.96 44.02 32.94
C ALA A 380 20.41 45.10 31.94
N ASP A 381 20.28 44.84 30.63
CA ASP A 381 20.57 45.82 29.57
C ASP A 381 19.64 47.04 29.65
N ALA A 382 18.34 46.82 29.81
CA ALA A 382 17.35 47.89 29.93
C ALA A 382 17.58 48.74 31.19
N GLU A 383 17.94 48.11 32.32
CA GLU A 383 18.30 48.82 33.57
C GLU A 383 19.60 49.62 33.43
N ALA A 384 20.59 49.11 32.68
CA ALA A 384 21.81 49.85 32.36
C ALA A 384 21.51 51.09 31.50
N GLN A 385 20.67 50.95 30.47
CA GLN A 385 20.23 52.05 29.62
C GLN A 385 19.39 53.08 30.38
N SER A 386 18.48 52.63 31.23
CA SER A 386 17.66 53.49 32.08
C SER A 386 18.53 54.36 32.99
N ARG A 387 19.54 53.76 33.64
CA ARG A 387 20.52 54.51 34.46
C ARG A 387 21.30 55.54 33.64
N ALA A 388 21.72 55.18 32.43
CA ALA A 388 22.41 56.10 31.53
C ALA A 388 21.51 57.27 31.06
N ALA A 389 20.20 57.04 30.97
CA ALA A 389 19.19 58.02 30.58
C ALA A 389 18.56 58.80 31.76
N GLY A 390 19.19 58.82 32.94
CA GLY A 390 18.69 59.56 34.09
C GLY A 390 17.49 58.92 34.81
N GLY A 391 17.35 57.60 34.71
CA GLY A 391 16.30 56.83 35.40
C GLY A 391 14.99 56.69 34.62
N VAL A 392 14.96 57.09 33.35
CA VAL A 392 13.77 56.89 32.49
C VAL A 392 13.57 55.40 32.23
N PRO A 393 12.37 54.81 32.46
CA PRO A 393 12.11 53.40 32.19
C PRO A 393 12.32 53.05 30.72
N VAL A 394 13.09 52.00 30.45
CA VAL A 394 13.31 51.45 29.11
C VAL A 394 12.55 50.13 29.00
N GLN A 395 11.69 50.01 27.98
CA GLN A 395 11.00 48.75 27.70
C GLN A 395 11.94 47.79 26.96
N TYR A 396 11.90 46.52 27.32
CA TYR A 396 12.53 45.44 26.55
C TYR A 396 11.48 44.46 26.04
N ARG A 397 11.81 43.78 24.94
CA ARG A 397 11.01 42.71 24.36
C ARG A 397 11.88 41.48 24.20
N ILE A 398 11.31 40.33 24.52
CA ILE A 398 11.92 39.02 24.25
C ILE A 398 11.18 38.44 23.05
N GLU A 399 11.88 38.28 21.94
CA GLU A 399 11.31 37.62 20.77
C GLU A 399 11.34 36.11 20.97
N SER A 400 10.20 35.45 20.75
CA SER A 400 10.07 34.00 20.80
C SER A 400 9.47 33.54 19.48
N ILE A 401 10.16 32.66 18.76
CA ILE A 401 9.77 32.19 17.43
C ILE A 401 9.73 30.66 17.47
N ALA A 402 8.69 30.06 16.91
CA ALA A 402 8.60 28.62 16.72
C ALA A 402 8.52 28.29 15.23
N SER A 403 9.35 27.35 14.77
CA SER A 403 9.18 26.69 13.48
C SER A 403 8.33 25.44 13.69
N VAL A 404 7.19 25.37 13.02
CA VAL A 404 6.19 24.31 13.21
C VAL A 404 6.05 23.47 11.95
N SER A 405 5.96 22.16 12.12
CA SER A 405 5.57 21.19 11.11
C SER A 405 4.40 20.36 11.64
N VAL A 406 3.43 20.07 10.76
CA VAL A 406 2.29 19.21 11.08
C VAL A 406 2.15 18.15 9.99
N VAL A 407 2.07 16.88 10.41
CA VAL A 407 1.94 15.73 9.52
C VAL A 407 0.79 14.83 9.95
N ALA A 408 0.13 14.17 8.99
CA ALA A 408 -0.88 13.15 9.29
C ALA A 408 -0.18 11.84 9.65
N GLU A 409 -0.63 11.17 10.70
CA GLU A 409 -0.23 9.80 10.97
C GLU A 409 -1.00 8.83 10.09
N ALA A 410 -0.28 7.96 9.40
CA ALA A 410 -0.84 6.95 8.49
C ALA A 410 -1.62 5.85 9.21
N ILE A 411 -1.25 5.58 10.46
CA ILE A 411 -1.75 4.48 11.26
C ILE A 411 -1.51 4.75 12.75
N GLY A 412 -2.53 4.54 13.57
CA GLY A 412 -2.43 4.68 15.02
C GLY A 412 -1.87 3.43 15.72
N GLN A 413 -1.37 3.59 16.94
CA GLN A 413 -0.71 2.51 17.70
C GLN A 413 -1.60 1.28 17.92
N VAL A 414 -2.90 1.47 18.14
CA VAL A 414 -3.86 0.37 18.33
C VAL A 414 -3.96 -0.50 17.07
N GLU A 415 -4.00 0.12 15.90
CA GLU A 415 -4.07 -0.59 14.62
C GLU A 415 -2.75 -1.29 14.29
N ILE A 416 -1.61 -0.67 14.63
CA ILE A 416 -0.29 -1.33 14.52
C ILE A 416 -0.28 -2.62 15.35
N THR A 417 -0.72 -2.57 16.61
CA THR A 417 -0.79 -3.75 17.48
C THR A 417 -1.71 -4.82 16.88
N ARG A 418 -2.90 -4.42 16.41
CA ARG A 418 -3.86 -5.34 15.77
C ARG A 418 -3.23 -6.07 14.57
N LEU A 419 -2.54 -5.34 13.69
CA LEU A 419 -1.88 -5.93 12.51
C LEU A 419 -0.72 -6.86 12.89
N VAL A 420 0.06 -6.49 13.91
CA VAL A 420 1.15 -7.35 14.41
C VAL A 420 0.59 -8.64 14.99
N ASP A 421 -0.48 -8.58 15.77
CA ASP A 421 -1.14 -9.75 16.35
C ASP A 421 -1.72 -10.66 15.27
N GLU A 422 -2.35 -10.09 14.25
CA GLU A 422 -2.88 -10.82 13.09
C GLU A 422 -1.75 -11.55 12.31
N LEU A 423 -0.63 -10.88 12.08
CA LEU A 423 0.56 -11.49 11.46
C LEU A 423 1.14 -12.62 12.33
N ALA A 424 1.20 -12.42 13.65
CA ALA A 424 1.68 -13.43 14.59
C ALA A 424 0.78 -14.67 14.61
N GLU A 425 -0.55 -14.49 14.60
CA GLU A 425 -1.51 -15.59 14.53
C GLU A 425 -1.32 -16.39 13.23
N ARG A 426 -1.21 -15.72 12.09
CA ARG A 426 -1.00 -16.37 10.79
C ARG A 426 0.31 -17.13 10.73
N ARG A 427 1.39 -16.55 11.27
CA ARG A 427 2.68 -17.25 11.41
C ARG A 427 2.54 -18.52 12.25
N SER A 428 1.82 -18.47 13.37
CA SER A 428 1.65 -19.64 14.25
C SER A 428 0.98 -20.83 13.55
N LYS A 429 0.06 -20.55 12.62
CA LYS A 429 -0.63 -21.57 11.80
C LYS A 429 0.29 -22.26 10.80
N LEU A 430 1.46 -21.70 10.48
CA LEU A 430 2.44 -22.33 9.59
C LEU A 430 3.24 -23.44 10.30
N GLY A 431 3.49 -23.30 11.60
CA GLY A 431 4.25 -24.28 12.39
C GLY A 431 3.41 -25.44 12.95
N GLY A 432 2.09 -25.42 12.77
CA GLY A 432 1.16 -26.43 13.26
C GLY A 432 0.76 -27.50 12.22
N LYS A 433 1.47 -27.61 11.09
CA LYS A 433 1.23 -28.62 10.05
C LYS A 433 2.36 -29.60 9.92
#